data_AF-A0A9D2XT28-F1
#
_entry.id   AF-A0A9D2XT28-F1
#
_cell.length_a   1.000
_cell.length_b   1.000
_cell.length_c   1.000
_cell.angle_alpha   90.00
_cell.angle_beta   90.00
_cell.angle_gamma   90.00
#
_symmetry.space_group_name_H-M   'P 1'
#
loop_
_entity.id
_entity.type
_entity.pdbx_description
1 polymer ?
#
loop_
_entity_poly.entity_id
_entity_poly.type
_entity_poly.pdbx_seq_one_letter_code
_entity_poly.pdbx_strand_id
1 'polypeptide(L)'
;MLKSGALVLFLAVAASQFHQYQCVRIIGTGSADFSSCPITYFGLNHTVLQIHFEDPLFKVCAKDDNPDCLLLVVPGTDRASVEVLGQGPGLGSLIQKTFHNIKSASPCTLKIKLQDSAGMTHLTFLVFNFGKQSVLQFNPTRLFTLSDLNVTLVFPSNPATSTLYKLSDWKNGVLIDSSGCRDSGLVIAAGKSKHVKSSCSDAVCSPTADLTENSLCRPTEFCDVNIGCVPHL
;
A
#
# COMPACT_ATOMS: atom_id res chain seq x y z
N MET A 1 7.25 -49.11 -0.52
CA MET A 1 8.54 -48.39 -0.55
C MET A 1 8.40 -47.23 -1.53
N LEU A 2 8.32 -45.98 -1.04
CA LEU A 2 8.31 -44.81 -1.92
C LEU A 2 9.67 -44.73 -2.64
N LYS A 3 9.66 -44.73 -3.98
CA LYS A 3 10.88 -44.54 -4.77
C LYS A 3 11.51 -43.20 -4.38
N SER A 4 12.82 -43.20 -4.08
CA SER A 4 13.58 -42.03 -3.60
C SER A 4 13.35 -40.77 -4.45
N GLY A 5 13.15 -40.90 -5.77
CA GLY A 5 12.83 -39.76 -6.65
C GLY A 5 11.46 -39.11 -6.41
N ALA A 6 10.46 -39.85 -5.94
CA ALA A 6 9.15 -39.29 -5.59
C ALA A 6 9.23 -38.43 -4.32
N LEU A 7 10.05 -38.85 -3.34
CA LEU A 7 10.26 -38.12 -2.10
C LEU A 7 10.93 -36.76 -2.34
N VAL A 8 11.93 -36.71 -3.23
CA VAL A 8 12.63 -35.46 -3.60
C VAL A 8 11.69 -34.49 -4.32
N LEU A 9 10.83 -34.99 -5.21
CA LEU A 9 9.84 -34.14 -5.89
C LEU A 9 8.80 -33.59 -4.91
N PHE A 10 8.30 -34.41 -3.98
CA PHE A 10 7.37 -33.96 -2.94
C PHE A 10 7.99 -32.90 -2.02
N LEU A 11 9.26 -33.06 -1.62
CA LEU A 11 9.98 -32.08 -0.80
C LEU A 11 10.22 -30.77 -1.56
N ALA A 12 10.57 -30.84 -2.86
CA ALA A 12 10.74 -29.66 -3.69
C ALA A 12 9.42 -28.90 -3.89
N VAL A 13 8.31 -29.61 -4.13
CA VAL A 13 6.98 -29.00 -4.24
C VAL A 13 6.54 -28.39 -2.90
N ALA A 14 6.71 -29.09 -1.78
CA ALA A 14 6.40 -28.57 -0.46
C ALA A 14 7.25 -27.35 -0.08
N ALA A 15 8.54 -27.34 -0.42
CA ALA A 15 9.43 -26.19 -0.19
C ALA A 15 9.07 -24.99 -1.07
N SER A 16 8.62 -25.23 -2.31
CA SER A 16 8.16 -24.16 -3.21
C SER A 16 6.84 -23.52 -2.75
N GLN A 17 5.98 -24.29 -2.08
CA GLN A 17 4.73 -23.77 -1.48
C GLN A 17 4.95 -23.11 -0.12
N PHE A 18 6.01 -23.46 0.61
CA PHE A 18 6.33 -22.85 1.92
C PHE A 18 6.62 -21.34 1.81
N HIS A 19 7.21 -20.87 0.71
CA HIS A 19 7.42 -19.44 0.45
C HIS A 19 6.12 -18.65 0.24
N GLN A 20 5.00 -19.31 -0.05
CA GLN A 20 3.70 -18.65 -0.22
C GLN A 20 2.97 -18.38 1.10
N TYR A 21 3.48 -18.89 2.23
CA TYR A 21 2.86 -18.78 3.56
C TYR A 21 3.84 -18.27 4.60
N GLN A 22 4.66 -17.28 4.25
CA GLN A 22 5.56 -16.65 5.20
C GLN A 22 4.75 -15.73 6.12
N CYS A 23 4.68 -16.11 7.40
CA CYS A 23 4.13 -15.28 8.47
C CYS A 23 5.27 -14.81 9.37
N VAL A 24 5.51 -13.50 9.39
CA VAL A 24 6.51 -12.87 10.25
C VAL A 24 5.79 -12.25 11.44
N ARG A 25 6.23 -12.59 12.65
CA ARG A 25 5.73 -11.99 13.89
C ARG A 25 6.73 -10.97 14.41
N ILE A 26 6.25 -9.77 14.69
CA ILE A 26 7.04 -8.63 15.17
C ILE A 26 6.47 -8.21 16.53
N ILE A 27 7.35 -7.96 17.50
CA ILE A 27 7.02 -7.43 18.82
C ILE A 27 7.82 -6.13 18.96
N GLY A 28 7.16 -5.01 19.22
CA GLY A 28 7.79 -3.69 19.15
C GLY A 28 8.30 -3.37 17.74
N THR A 29 9.50 -2.83 17.61
CA THR A 29 10.06 -2.43 16.32
C THR A 29 10.65 -3.62 15.56
N GLY A 30 10.33 -3.74 14.27
CA GLY A 30 10.91 -4.79 13.43
C GLY A 30 10.67 -4.57 11.94
N SER A 31 11.18 -5.47 11.11
CA SER A 31 10.97 -5.45 9.67
C SER A 31 10.39 -6.75 9.15
N ALA A 32 9.51 -6.66 8.17
CA ALA A 32 8.97 -7.82 7.46
C ALA A 32 9.31 -7.72 5.96
N ASP A 33 9.93 -8.77 5.43
CA ASP A 33 10.15 -8.94 4.00
C ASP A 33 8.90 -9.60 3.40
N PHE A 34 8.38 -8.99 2.33
CA PHE A 34 7.24 -9.45 1.58
C PHE A 34 7.53 -9.35 0.07
N SER A 35 8.78 -9.54 -0.32
CA SER A 35 9.25 -9.57 -1.72
C SER A 35 8.50 -10.58 -2.62
N SER A 36 7.86 -11.59 -2.03
CA SER A 36 6.95 -12.51 -2.73
C SER A 36 5.62 -11.87 -3.14
N CYS A 37 5.26 -10.72 -2.56
CA CYS A 37 4.09 -9.91 -2.90
C CYS A 37 4.42 -8.40 -2.88
N PRO A 38 5.27 -7.88 -3.78
CA PRO A 38 5.61 -6.47 -3.80
C PRO A 38 4.36 -5.59 -3.86
N ILE A 39 4.30 -4.52 -3.09
CA ILE A 39 3.13 -3.66 -2.98
C ILE A 39 3.46 -2.33 -3.63
N THR A 40 2.60 -1.90 -4.55
CA THR A 40 2.66 -0.54 -5.09
C THR A 40 1.81 0.41 -4.27
N TYR A 41 2.40 1.47 -3.75
CA TYR A 41 1.74 2.52 -2.99
C TYR A 41 2.05 3.88 -3.63
N PHE A 42 1.01 4.57 -4.13
CA PHE A 42 1.15 5.84 -4.88
C PHE A 42 2.28 5.83 -5.93
N GLY A 43 2.41 4.72 -6.67
CA GLY A 43 3.36 4.57 -7.76
C GLY A 43 4.76 4.08 -7.37
N LEU A 44 5.05 3.88 -6.08
CA LEU A 44 6.29 3.25 -5.62
C LEU A 44 6.04 1.81 -5.21
N ASN A 45 6.93 0.92 -5.65
CA ASN A 45 6.88 -0.48 -5.28
C ASN A 45 7.79 -0.73 -4.07
N HIS A 46 7.26 -1.37 -3.04
CA HIS A 46 7.97 -1.71 -1.83
C HIS A 46 7.93 -3.22 -1.58
N THR A 47 8.99 -3.74 -0.98
CA THR A 47 9.14 -5.18 -0.68
C THR A 47 9.48 -5.45 0.79
N VAL A 48 9.80 -4.41 1.56
CA VAL A 48 10.11 -4.55 2.99
C VAL A 48 9.41 -3.45 3.78
N LEU A 49 8.70 -3.83 4.85
CA LEU A 49 8.04 -2.92 5.77
C LEU A 49 8.87 -2.80 7.04
N GLN A 50 9.00 -1.59 7.57
CA GLN A 50 9.42 -1.32 8.93
C GLN A 50 8.19 -1.00 9.78
N ILE A 51 8.03 -1.72 10.88
CA ILE A 51 6.94 -1.59 11.82
C ILE A 51 7.47 -1.03 13.12
N HIS A 52 6.75 -0.05 13.68
CA HIS A 52 7.04 0.60 14.95
C HIS A 52 5.75 0.74 15.76
N PHE A 53 5.86 0.51 17.07
CA PHE A 53 4.77 0.71 18.03
C PHE A 53 5.17 1.81 19.02
N GLU A 54 4.37 2.85 19.08
CA GLU A 54 4.51 4.00 19.97
C GLU A 54 3.12 4.30 20.56
N ASP A 55 2.64 3.45 21.47
CA ASP A 55 1.25 3.48 21.97
C ASP A 55 0.75 4.91 22.27
N PRO A 56 -0.40 5.34 21.71
CA PRO A 56 -1.39 4.56 20.95
C PRO A 56 -1.14 4.47 19.44
N LEU A 57 0.01 4.94 18.96
CA LEU A 57 0.34 5.00 17.54
C LEU A 57 1.01 3.71 17.06
N PHE A 58 0.49 3.20 15.96
CA PHE A 58 1.14 2.20 15.13
C PHE A 58 1.64 2.86 13.86
N LYS A 59 2.90 2.63 13.51
CA LYS A 59 3.53 3.16 12.31
C LYS A 59 4.10 2.02 11.48
N VAL A 60 3.74 2.01 10.19
CA VAL A 60 4.31 1.11 9.21
C VAL A 60 4.84 1.90 8.03
N CYS A 61 6.10 1.66 7.67
CA CYS A 61 6.79 2.41 6.64
C CYS A 61 7.45 1.45 5.64
N ALA A 62 7.67 1.92 4.41
CA ALA A 62 8.64 1.28 3.54
C ALA A 62 10.03 1.31 4.18
N LYS A 63 10.88 0.32 3.89
CA LYS A 63 12.29 0.34 4.31
C LYS A 63 13.14 1.08 3.27
N ASP A 64 13.16 2.41 3.37
CA ASP A 64 13.92 3.31 2.49
C ASP A 64 14.48 4.50 3.29
N ASP A 65 15.45 5.25 2.74
CA ASP A 65 16.10 6.39 3.43
C ASP A 65 15.11 7.53 3.73
N ASN A 66 14.09 7.69 2.89
CA ASN A 66 12.99 8.64 3.05
C ASN A 66 11.68 7.88 2.82
N PRO A 67 11.16 7.19 3.84
CA PRO A 67 10.14 6.19 3.62
C PRO A 67 8.73 6.77 3.61
N ASP A 68 7.88 6.20 2.77
CA ASP A 68 6.44 6.38 2.85
C ASP A 68 5.90 5.62 4.06
N CYS A 69 5.05 6.29 4.84
CA CYS A 69 4.53 5.74 6.09
C CYS A 69 3.01 5.85 6.17
N LEU A 70 2.42 4.81 6.73
CA LEU A 70 1.04 4.75 7.19
C LEU A 70 1.06 4.75 8.73
N LEU A 71 0.33 5.68 9.33
CA LEU A 71 0.15 5.78 10.77
C LEU A 71 -1.31 5.53 11.12
N LEU A 72 -1.52 4.74 12.16
CA LEU A 72 -2.83 4.38 12.69
C LEU A 72 -2.85 4.63 14.20
N VAL A 73 -3.99 5.04 14.73
CA VAL A 73 -4.22 5.10 16.17
C VAL A 73 -4.90 3.80 16.61
N VAL A 74 -4.16 2.92 17.27
CA VAL A 74 -4.59 1.57 17.67
C VAL A 74 -4.07 1.27 19.08
N PRO A 75 -4.76 1.75 20.13
CA PRO A 75 -4.29 1.63 21.51
C PRO A 75 -4.19 0.17 21.96
N GLY A 76 -3.21 -0.10 22.82
CA GLY A 76 -3.07 -1.41 23.48
C GLY A 76 -2.52 -2.53 22.58
N THR A 77 -1.96 -2.18 21.42
CA THR A 77 -1.26 -3.14 20.56
C THR A 77 0.25 -2.96 20.65
N ASP A 78 0.98 -4.06 20.75
CA ASP A 78 2.45 -4.11 20.86
C ASP A 78 3.07 -5.12 19.87
N ARG A 79 2.24 -5.78 19.06
CA ARG A 79 2.62 -6.88 18.18
C ARG A 79 1.97 -6.79 16.82
N ALA A 80 2.72 -7.15 15.79
CA ALA A 80 2.19 -7.35 14.44
C ALA A 80 2.43 -8.79 13.99
N SER A 81 1.48 -9.38 13.28
CA SER A 81 1.75 -10.52 12.39
C SER A 81 1.53 -10.08 10.95
N VAL A 82 2.55 -10.32 10.12
CA VAL A 82 2.58 -9.97 8.70
C VAL A 82 2.60 -11.26 7.90
N GLU A 83 1.59 -11.47 7.08
CA GLU A 83 1.38 -12.71 6.32
C GLU A 83 1.14 -12.36 4.85
N VAL A 84 1.89 -12.99 3.94
CA VAL A 84 1.58 -12.92 2.51
C VAL A 84 0.54 -13.99 2.20
N LEU A 85 -0.59 -13.57 1.64
CA LEU A 85 -1.64 -14.45 1.17
C LEU A 85 -1.60 -14.54 -0.34
N GLY A 86 -1.62 -15.77 -0.86
CA GLY A 86 -1.82 -16.03 -2.28
C GLY A 86 -3.22 -15.65 -2.75
N GLN A 87 -3.46 -15.79 -4.07
CA GLN A 87 -4.73 -15.48 -4.70
C GLN A 87 -5.89 -16.29 -4.07
N GLY A 88 -6.70 -15.63 -3.24
CA GLY A 88 -7.88 -16.23 -2.62
C GLY A 88 -9.16 -15.93 -3.41
N PRO A 89 -10.07 -16.92 -3.62
CA PRO A 89 -11.36 -16.65 -4.24
C PRO A 89 -12.21 -15.70 -3.38
N GLY A 90 -12.81 -14.68 -4.00
CA GLY A 90 -13.85 -13.83 -3.39
C GLY A 90 -13.42 -12.43 -2.95
N LEU A 91 -12.17 -12.20 -2.55
CA LEU A 91 -11.74 -10.89 -2.02
C LEU A 91 -11.68 -9.78 -3.09
N GLY A 92 -11.30 -10.12 -4.32
CA GLY A 92 -11.30 -9.15 -5.43
C GLY A 92 -12.71 -8.67 -5.82
N SER A 93 -13.75 -9.46 -5.56
CA SER A 93 -15.11 -9.14 -6.04
C SER A 93 -15.77 -7.95 -5.34
N LEU A 94 -15.43 -7.70 -4.06
CA LEU A 94 -15.90 -6.52 -3.34
C LEU A 94 -15.17 -5.27 -3.82
N ILE A 95 -13.83 -5.35 -3.95
CA ILE A 95 -12.98 -4.25 -4.40
C ILE A 95 -13.39 -3.77 -5.80
N GLN A 96 -13.60 -4.68 -6.75
CA GLN A 96 -14.02 -4.33 -8.10
C GLN A 96 -15.44 -3.71 -8.16
N LYS A 97 -16.32 -4.05 -7.20
CA LYS A 97 -17.64 -3.42 -7.07
C LYS A 97 -17.54 -2.01 -6.49
N THR A 98 -16.61 -1.78 -5.57
CA THR A 98 -16.40 -0.47 -4.92
C THR A 98 -15.58 0.48 -5.79
N PHE A 99 -14.55 -0.02 -6.46
CA PHE A 99 -13.59 0.74 -7.27
C PHE A 99 -13.61 0.24 -8.72
N HIS A 100 -14.47 0.84 -9.55
CA HIS A 100 -14.71 0.40 -10.93
C HIS A 100 -13.49 0.51 -11.87
N ASN A 101 -12.50 1.32 -11.49
CA ASN A 101 -11.22 1.46 -12.19
C ASN A 101 -10.27 0.28 -11.96
N ILE A 102 -10.51 -0.57 -10.95
CA ILE A 102 -9.72 -1.77 -10.68
C ILE A 102 -10.42 -2.95 -11.37
N LYS A 103 -9.79 -3.49 -12.42
CA LYS A 103 -10.39 -4.56 -13.25
C LYS A 103 -9.72 -5.92 -13.07
N SER A 104 -8.51 -5.95 -12.56
CA SER A 104 -7.75 -7.17 -12.33
C SER A 104 -8.07 -7.76 -10.96
N ALA A 105 -7.74 -9.05 -10.77
CA ALA A 105 -7.69 -9.65 -9.45
C ALA A 105 -6.31 -9.41 -8.83
N SER A 106 -6.27 -9.30 -7.50
CA SER A 106 -5.02 -9.18 -6.74
C SER A 106 -4.28 -10.52 -6.85
N PRO A 107 -3.04 -10.61 -7.38
CA PRO A 107 -2.30 -11.86 -7.45
C PRO A 107 -1.85 -12.33 -6.07
N CYS A 108 -1.72 -11.39 -5.12
CA CYS A 108 -1.37 -11.63 -3.74
C CYS A 108 -1.95 -10.52 -2.85
N THR A 109 -2.03 -10.74 -1.55
CA THR A 109 -2.50 -9.78 -0.55
C THR A 109 -1.58 -9.84 0.66
N LEU A 110 -1.14 -8.68 1.15
CA LEU A 110 -0.43 -8.62 2.43
C LEU A 110 -1.44 -8.44 3.55
N LYS A 111 -1.40 -9.30 4.55
CA LYS A 111 -2.25 -9.24 5.73
C LYS A 111 -1.45 -8.89 6.95
N ILE A 112 -1.87 -7.84 7.63
CA ILE A 112 -1.22 -7.36 8.85
C ILE A 112 -2.26 -7.37 9.97
N LYS A 113 -1.99 -8.14 11.04
CA LYS A 113 -2.81 -8.13 12.25
C LYS A 113 -2.06 -7.41 13.35
N LEU A 114 -2.71 -6.41 13.95
CA LEU A 114 -2.24 -5.74 15.14
C LEU A 114 -2.83 -6.42 16.36
N GLN A 115 -1.96 -6.85 17.26
CA GLN A 115 -2.28 -7.70 18.39
C GLN A 115 -1.76 -7.10 19.70
N ASP A 116 -2.42 -7.45 20.79
CA ASP A 116 -1.95 -7.17 22.14
C ASP A 116 -0.97 -8.25 22.64
N SER A 117 -0.52 -8.07 23.88
CA SER A 117 0.43 -8.95 24.56
C SER A 117 -0.09 -10.38 24.76
N ALA A 118 -1.42 -10.55 24.82
CA ALA A 118 -2.09 -11.85 24.87
C ALA A 118 -2.22 -12.51 23.47
N GLY A 119 -1.88 -11.80 22.41
CA GLY A 119 -2.01 -12.25 21.02
C GLY A 119 -3.41 -12.06 20.45
N MET A 120 -4.29 -11.32 21.12
CA MET A 120 -5.62 -11.03 20.62
C MET A 120 -5.56 -9.92 19.58
N THR A 121 -6.30 -10.07 18.48
CA THR A 121 -6.25 -9.12 17.36
C THR A 121 -7.22 -7.97 17.57
N HIS A 122 -6.73 -6.74 17.53
CA HIS A 122 -7.53 -5.51 17.62
C HIS A 122 -7.91 -4.99 16.23
N LEU A 123 -6.96 -5.03 15.29
CA LEU A 123 -7.17 -4.57 13.92
C LEU A 123 -6.49 -5.54 12.96
N THR A 124 -7.21 -5.96 11.91
CA THR A 124 -6.57 -6.58 10.75
C THR A 124 -6.67 -5.61 9.59
N PHE A 125 -5.55 -5.31 8.93
CA PHE A 125 -5.61 -4.60 7.66
C PHE A 125 -4.93 -5.38 6.54
N LEU A 126 -5.50 -5.25 5.35
CA LEU A 126 -5.11 -5.95 4.14
C LEU A 126 -4.63 -4.93 3.12
N VAL A 127 -3.53 -5.25 2.45
CA VAL A 127 -3.04 -4.49 1.31
C VAL A 127 -3.19 -5.35 0.07
N PHE A 128 -4.09 -4.94 -0.80
CA PHE A 128 -4.35 -5.58 -2.09
C PHE A 128 -3.49 -4.91 -3.15
N ASN A 129 -2.77 -5.70 -3.92
CA ASN A 129 -1.93 -5.24 -5.00
C ASN A 129 -2.57 -5.61 -6.34
N PHE A 130 -2.75 -4.65 -7.24
CA PHE A 130 -3.28 -4.86 -8.58
C PHE A 130 -2.28 -4.41 -9.66
N GLY A 131 -0.98 -4.45 -9.35
CA GLY A 131 0.09 -3.97 -10.20
C GLY A 131 0.40 -2.51 -9.89
N LYS A 132 -0.12 -1.58 -10.69
CA LYS A 132 0.05 -0.12 -10.46
C LYS A 132 -0.98 0.45 -9.47
N GLN A 133 -2.05 -0.29 -9.23
CA GLN A 133 -3.14 0.08 -8.35
C GLN A 133 -3.06 -0.71 -7.04
N SER A 134 -3.53 -0.14 -5.95
CA SER A 134 -3.61 -0.82 -4.66
C SER A 134 -4.78 -0.34 -3.84
N VAL A 135 -5.23 -1.20 -2.92
CA VAL A 135 -6.34 -0.89 -2.00
C VAL A 135 -5.94 -1.34 -0.61
N LEU A 136 -6.21 -0.47 0.37
CA LEU A 136 -6.11 -0.79 1.78
C LEU A 136 -7.51 -1.14 2.30
N GLN A 137 -7.61 -2.22 3.07
CA GLN A 137 -8.81 -2.56 3.81
C GLN A 137 -8.49 -2.67 5.30
N PHE A 138 -9.23 -1.95 6.14
CA PHE A 138 -9.11 -2.02 7.59
C PHE A 138 -10.34 -2.70 8.18
N ASN A 139 -10.11 -3.77 8.94
CA ASN A 139 -11.12 -4.59 9.60
C ASN A 139 -10.87 -4.58 11.11
N PRO A 140 -11.42 -3.60 11.85
CA PRO A 140 -11.39 -3.60 13.31
C PRO A 140 -12.13 -4.82 13.85
N THR A 141 -11.64 -5.39 14.94
CA THR A 141 -12.34 -6.46 15.67
C THR A 141 -13.18 -5.86 16.80
N ARG A 142 -13.88 -6.71 17.54
CA ARG A 142 -14.62 -6.29 18.75
C ARG A 142 -13.73 -5.74 19.86
N LEU A 143 -12.42 -5.94 19.78
CA LEU A 143 -11.45 -5.42 20.75
C LEU A 143 -10.99 -4.00 20.40
N PHE A 144 -11.23 -3.54 19.17
CA PHE A 144 -10.99 -2.16 18.80
C PHE A 144 -12.04 -1.26 19.47
N THR A 145 -11.59 -0.41 20.39
CA THR A 145 -12.49 0.36 21.27
C THR A 145 -12.86 1.75 20.75
N LEU A 146 -12.15 2.26 19.73
CA LEU A 146 -12.41 3.58 19.18
C LEU A 146 -13.61 3.53 18.22
N SER A 147 -14.44 4.57 18.23
CA SER A 147 -15.55 4.76 17.28
C SER A 147 -15.07 5.05 15.85
N ASP A 148 -13.86 5.58 15.74
CA ASP A 148 -13.29 6.11 14.52
C ASP A 148 -11.91 5.51 14.27
N LEU A 149 -11.63 5.24 13.00
CA LEU A 149 -10.30 4.87 12.54
C LEU A 149 -9.63 6.10 11.94
N ASN A 150 -8.57 6.59 12.58
CA ASN A 150 -7.73 7.64 12.03
C ASN A 150 -6.59 7.03 11.22
N VAL A 151 -6.55 7.35 9.92
CA VAL A 151 -5.54 6.90 8.98
C VAL A 151 -4.75 8.10 8.49
N THR A 152 -3.45 8.12 8.81
CA THR A 152 -2.55 9.18 8.37
C THR A 152 -1.51 8.64 7.40
N LEU A 153 -1.43 9.25 6.22
CA LEU A 153 -0.44 8.97 5.20
C LEU A 153 0.65 10.04 5.25
N VAL A 154 1.90 9.62 5.39
CA VAL A 154 3.06 10.50 5.44
C VAL A 154 3.98 10.16 4.28
N PHE A 155 4.30 11.19 3.50
CA PHE A 155 5.23 11.09 2.38
C PHE A 155 6.35 12.11 2.59
N PRO A 156 7.61 11.79 2.31
CA PRO A 156 8.75 12.68 2.60
C PRO A 156 8.63 14.10 2.03
N SER A 157 8.07 14.23 0.83
CA SER A 157 7.97 15.50 0.09
C SER A 157 6.56 16.08 0.03
N ASN A 158 5.59 15.53 0.78
CA ASN A 158 4.20 15.99 0.75
C ASN A 158 3.68 16.22 2.18
N PRO A 159 2.70 17.13 2.37
CA PRO A 159 2.00 17.25 3.64
C PRO A 159 1.38 15.91 4.06
N ALA A 160 1.46 15.58 5.34
CA ALA A 160 0.76 14.44 5.89
C ALA A 160 -0.75 14.59 5.67
N THR A 161 -1.39 13.54 5.17
CA THR A 161 -2.83 13.52 4.93
C THR A 161 -3.49 12.59 5.94
N SER A 162 -4.31 13.15 6.83
CA SER A 162 -5.08 12.40 7.81
C SER A 162 -6.54 12.33 7.41
N THR A 163 -7.13 11.15 7.47
CA THR A 163 -8.55 10.94 7.25
C THR A 163 -9.15 10.14 8.40
N LEU A 164 -10.27 10.63 8.91
CA LEU A 164 -11.02 10.00 10.00
C LEU A 164 -12.21 9.25 9.41
N TYR A 165 -12.29 7.95 9.68
CA TYR A 165 -13.36 7.08 9.20
C TYR A 165 -14.23 6.61 10.37
N LYS A 166 -15.51 7.00 10.36
CA LYS A 166 -16.50 6.53 11.34
C LYS A 166 -16.81 5.06 11.10
N LEU A 167 -16.49 4.19 12.06
CA LEU A 167 -16.64 2.75 11.86
C LEU A 167 -18.10 2.29 11.72
N SER A 168 -19.05 3.08 12.23
CA SER A 168 -20.49 2.85 12.04
C SER A 168 -20.92 2.81 10.58
N ASP A 169 -20.19 3.50 9.71
CA ASP A 169 -20.57 3.70 8.31
C ASP A 169 -20.13 2.51 7.44
N TRP A 170 -19.33 1.59 7.98
CA TRP A 170 -18.64 0.55 7.23
C TRP A 170 -18.92 -0.85 7.78
N LYS A 171 -19.90 -1.53 7.16
CA LYS A 171 -20.27 -2.91 7.55
C LYS A 171 -19.18 -3.97 7.28
N ASN A 172 -18.31 -3.74 6.30
CA ASN A 172 -17.30 -4.71 5.82
C ASN A 172 -15.86 -4.20 5.99
N GLY A 173 -15.64 -3.30 6.96
CA GLY A 173 -14.37 -2.59 7.13
C GLY A 173 -14.23 -1.39 6.20
N VAL A 174 -13.24 -0.56 6.49
CA VAL A 174 -12.93 0.66 5.74
C VAL A 174 -12.08 0.31 4.53
N LEU A 175 -12.51 0.69 3.33
CA LEU A 175 -11.76 0.52 2.09
C LEU A 175 -11.21 1.87 1.61
N ILE A 176 -9.92 1.92 1.29
CA ILE A 176 -9.23 3.11 0.80
C ILE A 176 -8.51 2.76 -0.49
N ASP A 177 -8.78 3.52 -1.56
CA ASP A 177 -7.98 3.46 -2.78
C ASP A 177 -6.63 4.14 -2.53
N SER A 178 -5.55 3.36 -2.58
CA SER A 178 -4.17 3.83 -2.43
C SER A 178 -3.43 3.87 -3.78
N SER A 179 -4.17 3.81 -4.89
CA SER A 179 -3.65 3.95 -6.23
C SER A 179 -3.24 5.40 -6.51
N GLY A 180 -2.12 5.55 -7.21
CA GLY A 180 -1.64 6.86 -7.62
C GLY A 180 -0.28 6.78 -8.30
N CYS A 181 0.24 7.95 -8.63
CA CYS A 181 1.49 8.12 -9.35
C CYS A 181 2.43 9.04 -8.55
N ARG A 182 3.72 8.95 -8.88
CA ARG A 182 4.72 9.92 -8.45
C ARG A 182 5.39 10.56 -9.63
N ASP A 183 5.41 11.89 -9.61
CA ASP A 183 6.29 12.68 -10.46
C ASP A 183 7.26 13.46 -9.58
N SER A 184 8.56 13.24 -9.77
CA SER A 184 9.62 13.94 -9.01
C SER A 184 9.42 13.95 -7.47
N GLY A 185 8.87 12.86 -6.91
CA GLY A 185 8.58 12.70 -5.48
C GLY A 185 7.21 13.22 -5.02
N LEU A 186 6.48 13.90 -5.90
CA LEU A 186 5.17 14.48 -5.64
C LEU A 186 4.08 13.45 -5.87
N VAL A 187 3.19 13.27 -4.88
CA VAL A 187 2.11 12.29 -4.97
C VAL A 187 0.94 12.88 -5.75
N ILE A 188 0.47 12.14 -6.75
CA ILE A 188 -0.71 12.46 -7.56
C ILE A 188 -1.68 11.29 -7.45
N ALA A 189 -2.84 11.51 -6.85
CA ALA A 189 -3.88 10.49 -6.73
C ALA A 189 -4.37 10.04 -8.11
N ALA A 190 -4.81 8.78 -8.22
CA ALA A 190 -5.35 8.25 -9.48
C ALA A 190 -6.51 9.12 -10.02
N GLY A 191 -6.49 9.38 -11.33
CA GLY A 191 -7.47 10.24 -12.00
C GLY A 191 -7.30 11.74 -11.73
N LYS A 192 -6.18 12.17 -11.13
CA LYS A 192 -5.84 13.58 -10.91
C LYS A 192 -4.64 14.00 -11.76
N SER A 193 -4.53 15.30 -11.97
CA SER A 193 -3.37 15.92 -12.59
C SER A 193 -2.75 16.94 -11.64
N LYS A 194 -1.47 17.25 -11.88
CA LYS A 194 -0.76 18.29 -11.17
C LYS A 194 0.16 19.03 -12.14
N HIS A 195 0.12 20.35 -12.05
CA HIS A 195 0.99 21.21 -12.82
C HIS A 195 2.41 21.20 -12.25
N VAL A 196 3.39 20.96 -13.12
CA VAL A 196 4.81 20.85 -12.80
C VAL A 196 5.52 22.06 -13.38
N LYS A 197 5.75 23.06 -12.53
CA LYS A 197 6.34 24.34 -12.96
C LYS A 197 7.73 24.18 -13.57
N SER A 198 8.53 23.26 -13.05
CA SER A 198 9.93 23.08 -13.49
C SER A 198 10.06 22.55 -14.92
N SER A 199 9.06 21.82 -15.41
CA SER A 199 9.03 21.27 -16.77
C SER A 199 7.91 21.87 -17.62
N CYS A 200 7.17 22.86 -17.11
CA CYS A 200 6.04 23.50 -17.77
C CYS A 200 5.09 22.47 -18.36
N SER A 201 4.76 21.47 -17.56
CA SER A 201 3.96 20.32 -17.97
C SER A 201 2.85 20.06 -16.97
N ASP A 202 1.87 19.29 -17.42
CA ASP A 202 0.91 18.67 -16.51
C ASP A 202 1.25 17.19 -16.38
N ALA A 203 1.64 16.79 -15.17
CA ALA A 203 1.75 15.40 -14.78
C ALA A 203 0.33 14.87 -14.51
N VAL A 204 -0.14 13.95 -15.34
CA VAL A 204 -1.47 13.35 -15.25
C VAL A 204 -1.33 11.92 -14.78
N CYS A 205 -1.97 11.58 -13.67
CA CYS A 205 -2.12 10.21 -13.21
C CYS A 205 -3.48 9.67 -13.69
N SER A 206 -3.46 8.68 -14.57
CA SER A 206 -4.68 8.06 -15.08
C SER A 206 -5.50 7.39 -13.95
N PRO A 207 -6.79 7.08 -14.17
CA PRO A 207 -7.57 6.29 -13.21
C PRO A 207 -6.99 4.89 -12.93
N THR A 208 -6.13 4.37 -13.82
CA THR A 208 -5.41 3.10 -13.68
C THR A 208 -3.99 3.26 -13.12
N ALA A 209 -3.65 4.46 -12.61
CA ALA A 209 -2.35 4.82 -12.06
C ALA A 209 -1.20 4.76 -13.09
N ASP A 210 -1.47 5.18 -14.33
CA ASP A 210 -0.45 5.44 -15.33
C ASP A 210 -0.07 6.91 -15.33
N LEU A 211 1.22 7.21 -15.14
CA LEU A 211 1.74 8.57 -15.21
C LEU A 211 2.03 8.93 -16.67
N THR A 212 1.47 10.05 -17.11
CA THR A 212 1.80 10.71 -18.37
C THR A 212 2.13 12.16 -18.11
N GLU A 213 3.21 12.65 -18.70
CA GLU A 213 3.59 14.06 -18.64
C GLU A 213 3.24 14.72 -19.97
N ASN A 214 2.42 15.78 -19.91
CA ASN A 214 2.02 16.53 -21.09
C ASN A 214 2.69 17.90 -21.05
N SER A 215 3.64 18.15 -21.96
CA SER A 215 4.24 19.47 -22.09
C SER A 215 3.18 20.51 -22.49
N LEU A 216 3.17 21.64 -21.80
CA LEU A 216 2.34 22.79 -22.15
C LEU A 216 3.04 23.72 -23.15
N CYS A 217 4.34 23.53 -23.35
CA CYS A 217 5.12 24.29 -24.30
C CYS A 217 4.91 23.76 -25.71
N ARG A 218 4.91 24.67 -26.67
CA ARG A 218 4.88 24.32 -28.08
C ARG A 218 6.21 23.67 -28.49
N PRO A 219 6.26 22.91 -29.59
CA PRO A 219 7.50 22.26 -30.05
C PRO A 219 8.69 23.21 -30.30
N THR A 220 8.45 24.51 -30.47
CA THR A 220 9.48 25.55 -30.67
C THR A 220 9.82 26.33 -29.40
N GLU A 221 9.25 25.96 -28.26
CA GLU A 221 9.44 26.61 -26.97
C GLU A 221 10.17 25.67 -26.01
N PHE A 222 10.99 26.22 -25.12
CA PHE A 222 11.56 25.50 -23.98
C PHE A 222 10.95 26.01 -22.68
N CYS A 223 10.96 25.18 -21.64
CA CYS A 223 10.48 25.60 -20.32
C CYS A 223 11.57 26.35 -19.57
N ASP A 224 11.29 27.59 -19.19
CA ASP A 224 12.01 28.31 -18.15
C ASP A 224 11.20 28.23 -16.83
N VAL A 225 11.84 27.82 -15.74
CA VAL A 225 11.18 27.58 -14.45
C VAL A 225 10.51 28.85 -13.88
N ASN A 226 11.00 30.04 -14.24
CA ASN A 226 10.50 31.30 -13.72
C ASN A 226 9.50 31.98 -14.67
N ILE A 227 9.72 31.83 -15.98
CA ILE A 227 8.98 32.56 -17.01
C ILE A 227 7.89 31.67 -17.64
N GLY A 228 8.05 30.36 -17.61
CA GLY A 228 7.22 29.40 -18.32
C GLY A 228 7.78 29.07 -19.70
N CYS A 229 6.90 28.80 -20.66
CA CYS A 229 7.31 28.46 -22.03
C CYS A 229 7.86 29.68 -22.77
N VAL A 230 9.10 29.57 -23.26
CA VAL A 230 9.82 30.65 -23.96
C VAL A 230 10.34 30.15 -25.31
N PRO A 231 10.33 30.98 -26.38
CA PRO A 231 10.78 30.55 -27.70
C PRO A 231 12.27 30.18 -27.74
N HIS A 232 12.62 29.18 -28.54
CA HIS A 232 14.01 29.00 -28.98
C HIS A 232 14.43 30.21 -29.83
N LEU A 233 15.46 30.94 -29.37
CA LEU A 233 16.15 31.98 -30.14
C LEU A 233 17.14 31.37 -31.12
#